data_AF-A0A6I5EMA2-F1
#
_entry.id   AF-A0A6I5EMA2-F1
#
_cell.length_a   1.000
_cell.length_b   1.000
_cell.length_c   1.000
_cell.angle_alpha   90.00
_cell.angle_beta   90.00
_cell.angle_gamma   90.00
#
_symmetry.space_group_name_H-M   'P 1'
#
loop_
_entity.id
_entity.type
_entity.pdbx_description
1 polymer ?
#
loop_
_entity_poly.entity_id
_entity_poly.type
_entity_poly.pdbx_seq_one_letter_code
_entity_poly.pdbx_strand_id
1 'polypeptide(L)' 'MQAASDGGSPVFIPILCALLIMGLVQVVRPQLLWKMNRNLQRGWVKNPDATEPTSKGYAMQRVTGLLFLAVATWMLVQQI' A
#
# COMPACT_ATOMS: atom_id res chain seq x y z
N MET A 1 15.10 -30.95 -14.30
CA MET A 1 15.57 -29.77 -13.55
C MET A 1 15.90 -28.70 -14.56
N GLN A 2 14.98 -27.77 -14.81
CA GLN A 2 15.19 -26.66 -15.73
C GLN A 2 15.62 -25.46 -14.89
N ALA A 3 16.81 -24.95 -15.18
CA ALA A 3 17.46 -23.88 -14.44
C ALA A 3 16.60 -22.61 -14.48
N ALA A 4 16.34 -22.06 -13.30
CA ALA A 4 15.68 -20.77 -13.12
C ALA A 4 16.63 -19.66 -13.61
N SER A 5 16.29 -19.06 -14.73
CA SER A 5 16.77 -17.72 -15.12
C SER A 5 15.83 -17.18 -16.18
N ASP A 6 14.89 -16.37 -15.74
CA ASP A 6 14.56 -15.15 -16.48
C ASP A 6 14.24 -14.07 -15.46
N GLY A 7 15.07 -13.02 -15.47
CA GLY A 7 14.98 -11.86 -14.59
C GLY A 7 13.61 -11.20 -14.70
N GLY A 8 13.23 -10.56 -13.60
CA GLY A 8 11.95 -9.90 -13.38
C GLY A 8 11.29 -9.33 -14.62
N SER A 9 10.04 -9.73 -14.87
CA SER A 9 9.23 -9.11 -15.93
C SER A 9 9.33 -7.58 -15.80
N PRO A 10 9.66 -6.83 -16.86
CA PRO A 10 9.84 -5.37 -16.79
C PRO A 10 8.58 -4.63 -16.32
N VAL A 11 7.44 -5.32 -16.31
CA VAL A 11 6.15 -4.89 -15.76
C VAL A 11 6.14 -4.87 -14.22
N PHE A 12 6.95 -5.68 -13.55
CA PHE A 12 6.99 -5.74 -12.07
C PHE A 12 7.60 -4.49 -11.44
N ILE A 13 8.63 -3.90 -12.05
CA ILE A 13 9.30 -2.70 -11.55
C ILE A 13 8.32 -1.52 -11.38
N PRO A 14 7.54 -1.09 -12.40
CA PRO A 14 6.61 0.02 -12.23
C PRO A 14 5.49 -0.30 -11.22
N ILE A 15 5.04 -1.57 -11.13
CA ILE A 15 4.08 -2.00 -10.12
C ILE A 15 4.66 -1.84 -8.70
N LEU A 16 5.89 -2.30 -8.48
CA LEU A 16 6.58 -2.16 -7.19
C LEU A 16 6.78 -0.70 -6.81
N CYS A 17 7.13 0.17 -7.77
CA CYS A 17 7.22 1.61 -7.55
C CYS A 17 5.86 2.21 -7.12
N ALA A 18 4.77 1.84 -7.79
CA ALA A 18 3.43 2.30 -7.42
C ALA A 18 3.05 1.82 -6.00
N LEU A 19 3.37 0.57 -5.66
CA LEU A 19 3.17 0.00 -4.33
C LEU A 19 3.98 0.74 -3.27
N LEU A 20 5.24 1.07 -3.54
CA LEU A 20 6.08 1.85 -2.62
C LEU A 20 5.49 3.25 -2.36
N ILE A 21 5.00 3.93 -3.40
CA ILE A 21 4.32 5.23 -3.24
C ILE A 21 3.08 5.07 -2.37
N MET A 22 2.25 4.05 -2.62
CA MET A 22 1.05 3.77 -1.83
C MET A 22 1.38 3.44 -0.37
N GLY A 23 2.41 2.62 -0.13
CA GLY A 23 2.91 2.30 1.21
C GLY A 23 3.45 3.52 1.95
N LEU A 24 4.15 4.42 1.25
CA LEU A 24 4.65 5.67 1.83
C LEU A 24 3.49 6.57 2.28
N VAL A 25 2.43 6.67 1.49
CA VAL A 25 1.22 7.41 1.88
C VAL A 25 0.59 6.81 3.15
N GLN A 26 0.54 5.48 3.29
CA GLN A 26 0.05 4.81 4.50
C GLN A 26 0.86 5.19 5.74
N VAL A 27 2.18 5.29 5.63
CA VAL A 27 3.05 5.63 6.76
C VAL A 27 2.93 7.11 7.13
N VAL A 28 3.01 8.00 6.14
CA VAL A 28 3.05 9.45 6.39
C VAL A 28 1.68 9.97 6.81
N ARG A 29 0.65 9.68 6.00
CA ARG A 29 -0.72 10.16 6.23
C ARG A 29 -1.75 9.08 5.83
N PRO A 30 -2.00 8.07 6.69
CA PRO A 30 -2.97 7.01 6.40
C PRO A 30 -4.39 7.54 6.21
N GLN A 31 -4.70 8.69 6.81
CA GLN A 31 -5.96 9.41 6.67
C GLN A 31 -6.28 9.84 5.23
N LEU A 32 -5.27 10.04 4.37
CA LEU A 32 -5.51 10.41 2.98
C LEU A 32 -6.20 9.28 2.21
N LEU A 33 -5.76 8.03 2.44
CA LEU A 33 -6.37 6.86 1.82
C LEU A 33 -7.81 6.67 2.31
N TRP A 34 -8.04 6.88 3.61
CA TRP A 34 -9.40 6.86 4.12
C TRP A 34 -10.27 7.96 3.51
N LYS A 35 -9.78 9.21 3.41
CA LYS A 35 -10.54 10.31 2.78
C LYS A 35 -10.87 10.05 1.31
N MET A 36 -9.92 9.50 0.55
CA MET A 36 -10.18 9.10 -0.84
C MET A 36 -11.25 8.01 -0.91
N ASN A 37 -11.13 6.98 -0.07
CA ASN A 37 -12.08 5.88 -0.04
C ASN A 37 -13.48 6.33 0.43
N ARG A 38 -13.53 7.21 1.44
CA ARG A 38 -14.76 7.84 1.95
C ARG A 38 -15.49 8.61 0.85
N ASN A 39 -14.78 9.42 0.07
CA ASN A 39 -15.38 10.16 -1.04
C ASN A 39 -15.98 9.22 -2.09
N LEU A 40 -15.31 8.11 -2.39
CA LEU A 40 -15.82 7.10 -3.30
C LEU A 40 -17.05 6.36 -2.72
N GLN A 41 -17.04 6.08 -1.42
CA GLN A 41 -18.13 5.40 -0.72
C GLN A 41 -19.35 6.27 -0.45
N ARG A 42 -19.22 7.60 -0.48
CA ARG A 42 -20.30 8.54 -0.16
C ARG A 42 -21.52 8.43 -1.10
N GLY A 43 -21.36 7.81 -2.27
CA GLY A 43 -22.45 7.51 -3.20
C GLY A 43 -23.07 6.11 -3.05
N TRP A 44 -22.45 5.21 -2.28
CA TRP A 44 -22.81 3.78 -2.22
C TRP A 44 -23.16 3.28 -0.81
N VAL A 45 -22.64 3.95 0.22
CA VAL A 45 -22.75 3.53 1.62
C VAL A 45 -23.57 4.54 2.40
N LYS A 46 -24.54 4.05 3.17
CA LYS A 46 -25.49 4.89 3.95
C LYS A 46 -24.80 5.79 4.98
N ASN A 47 -23.71 5.33 5.61
CA ASN A 47 -22.91 6.07 6.58
C ASN A 47 -21.41 5.75 6.43
N PRO A 48 -20.67 6.41 5.52
CA PRO A 48 -19.24 6.17 5.31
C PRO A 48 -18.36 6.63 6.49
N ASP A 49 -18.90 7.44 7.41
CA ASP A 49 -18.16 7.94 8.58
C ASP A 49 -18.11 6.92 9.73
N ALA A 50 -19.02 5.95 9.74
CA ALA A 50 -19.04 4.88 10.74
C ALA A 50 -17.87 3.89 10.58
N THR A 51 -17.16 3.94 9.45
CA THR A 51 -16.01 3.09 9.14
C THR A 51 -14.67 3.82 9.29
N GLU A 52 -14.66 5.03 9.86
CA GLU A 52 -13.43 5.74 10.15
C GLU A 52 -12.56 4.96 11.17
N PRO A 53 -11.30 4.64 10.82
CA PRO A 53 -10.37 4.06 11.79
C PRO A 53 -10.18 5.00 12.98
N THR A 54 -10.18 4.43 14.18
CA THR A 54 -9.79 5.18 15.39
C THR A 54 -8.31 5.59 15.31
N SER A 55 -7.87 6.49 16.19
CA SER A 55 -6.46 6.87 16.32
C SER A 55 -5.51 5.67 16.45
N LYS A 56 -5.95 4.60 17.15
CA LYS A 56 -5.20 3.34 17.24
C LYS A 56 -5.19 2.57 15.91
N GLY A 57 -6.30 2.60 15.18
CA GLY A 57 -6.40 2.03 13.83
C GLY A 57 -5.42 2.71 12.85
N TYR A 58 -5.34 4.04 12.88
CA TYR A 58 -4.36 4.76 12.07
C TYR A 58 -2.91 4.48 12.48
N ALA A 59 -2.63 4.32 13.77
CA ALA A 59 -1.30 3.92 14.24
C ALA A 59 -0.92 2.52 13.73
N MET A 60 -1.84 1.55 13.84
CA MET A 60 -1.64 0.21 13.30
C MET A 60 -1.41 0.24 11.77
N GLN A 61 -2.15 1.07 11.06
CA GLN A 61 -2.01 1.22 9.61
C GLN A 61 -0.63 1.77 9.20
N ARG A 62 -0.04 2.67 10.01
CA ARG A 62 1.34 3.12 9.81
C ARG A 62 2.36 2.01 10.02
N VAL A 63 2.17 1.19 11.06
CA VAL A 63 3.06 0.05 11.36
C VAL A 63 3.00 -0.97 10.23
N THR A 64 1.79 -1.33 9.79
CA THR A 64 1.60 -2.21 8.62
C THR A 64 2.22 -1.62 7.36
N GLY A 65 2.04 -0.32 7.11
CA GLY A 65 2.67 0.37 5.98
C GLY A 65 4.20 0.34 6.02
N LEU A 66 4.80 0.48 7.21
CA LEU A 66 6.26 0.38 7.41
C LEU A 66 6.79 -1.03 7.08
N LEU A 67 6.11 -2.06 7.58
CA LEU A 67 6.45 -3.46 7.28
C LEU A 67 6.31 -3.75 5.79
N PHE A 68 5.23 -3.27 5.18
CA PHE A 68 4.98 -3.40 3.76
C PHE A 68 6.07 -2.72 2.92
N LEU A 69 6.47 -1.50 3.25
CA LEU A 69 7.56 -0.79 2.57
C LEU A 69 8.89 -1.56 2.66
N ALA A 70 9.24 -2.07 3.84
CA ALA A 70 10.47 -2.84 4.01
C ALA A 70 10.51 -4.07 3.07
N VAL A 71 9.39 -4.79 2.98
CA VAL A 71 9.26 -5.95 2.07
C VAL A 71 9.28 -5.51 0.60
N ALA A 72 8.53 -4.48 0.23
CA ALA A 72 8.47 -3.99 -1.15
C ALA A 72 9.82 -3.45 -1.65
N THR A 73 10.57 -2.75 -0.79
CA THR A 73 11.94 -2.30 -1.10
C THR A 73 12.88 -3.49 -1.25
N TRP A 74 12.80 -4.48 -0.35
CA TRP A 74 13.57 -5.72 -0.49
C TRP A 74 13.30 -6.42 -1.83
N MET A 75 12.03 -6.54 -2.22
CA MET A 75 11.65 -7.12 -3.52
C MET A 75 12.20 -6.31 -4.69
N LEU A 76 12.14 -4.97 -4.63
CA LEU A 76 12.66 -4.12 -5.70
C LEU A 76 14.18 -4.26 -5.85
N VAL A 77 14.93 -4.31 -4.75
CA VAL A 77 16.39 -4.51 -4.76
C VAL A 77 16.77 -5.86 -5.37
N GLN A 78 15.97 -6.92 -5.14
CA GLN A 78 16.20 -8.24 -5.75
C GLN A 78 15.86 -8.30 -7.25
N GLN A 79 15.20 -7.29 -7.80
CA GLN A 79 14.76 -7.22 -9.20
C GLN A 79 15.61 -6.27 -10.05
N ILE A 80 16.50 -5.49 -9.40
CA ILE A 80 17.50 -4.61 -10.03
C ILE A 80 18.82 -5.38 -10.12
#